data_AF-A0A7C5I9H4-F1
#
_entry.id   AF-A0A7C5I9H4-F1
#
_cell.length_a   1.000
_cell.length_b   1.000
_cell.length_c   1.000
_cell.angle_alpha   90.00
_cell.angle_beta   90.00
_cell.angle_gamma   90.00
#
_symmetry.space_group_name_H-M   'P 1'
#
loop_
_entity.id
_entity.type
_entity.pdbx_description
1 polymer ?
#
loop_
_entity_poly.entity_id
_entity_poly.type
_entity_poly.pdbx_seq_one_letter_code
_entity_poly.pdbx_strand_id
1 'polypeptide(L)'
;MATISGRSARTNVLVGIVSTLGILVLLNILCVWLFGRLDLTDNKRYTLSEVSKAAVRDLDQVDVQVFISKDLPPTIQQGYGQERDIRGVDRELLDKLDEYQSYSNGKMRITVVQDDVEEKAEKAKLDLFTGKKAEFAEGRLEFKKYALGATFQYRNQMEVLPLALEPEYLEFEITKILLRLKEKYEKSAGMKDVLEAGKAIAEAAKSCNDKLNSFKKEDAGGGLSALVGGGGDTVAALRAGRTEWKKACDQVAGAVEAAKQKTAKDENLAQLVSDGVAYVEAVDELSRQLDTTEARTREVMALVDRLSSLYSLVDRDHDNLKNSPGRKAIGFLCGHREFCPFADDKPLIRPEIAGLLGQKNPLVQQFVAQAKQIEDQINMINEQIKRGLFTRRGLSVKRINAGEDIPDDVQVLVVYSPERPLSDRALYNIVHLLLSGGSVIYFLSNWDVAVYNIRKGG
;
A
#
# COMPACT_ATOMS: atom_id res chain seq x y z
N MET A 1 71.49 -46.42 42.13
CA MET A 1 70.44 -46.29 41.11
C MET A 1 69.58 -45.08 41.45
N ALA A 2 69.78 -43.96 40.74
CA ALA A 2 69.04 -42.72 40.95
C ALA A 2 67.66 -42.82 40.28
N THR A 3 66.60 -42.50 41.00
CA THR A 3 65.20 -42.65 40.57
C THR A 3 64.80 -41.53 39.60
N ILE A 4 64.72 -41.87 38.31
CA ILE A 4 64.30 -41.01 37.17
C ILE A 4 62.75 -40.79 37.19
N SER A 5 62.11 -40.72 38.35
CA SER A 5 60.63 -40.71 38.45
C SER A 5 60.01 -39.35 38.82
N GLY A 6 60.78 -38.41 39.38
CA GLY A 6 60.25 -37.12 39.86
C GLY A 6 60.14 -36.00 38.80
N ARG A 7 60.91 -36.09 37.71
CA ARG A 7 60.94 -35.05 36.66
C ARG A 7 59.73 -35.15 35.73
N SER A 8 59.36 -36.37 35.32
CA SER A 8 58.18 -36.66 34.47
C SER A 8 56.87 -36.20 35.10
N ALA A 9 56.65 -36.47 36.40
CA ALA A 9 55.45 -36.03 37.10
C ALA A 9 55.30 -34.50 37.15
N ARG A 10 56.39 -33.76 37.38
CA ARG A 10 56.40 -32.29 37.37
C ARG A 10 56.18 -31.72 35.98
N THR A 11 56.76 -32.33 34.95
CA THR A 11 56.56 -31.91 33.56
C THR A 11 55.12 -32.14 33.12
N ASN A 12 54.49 -33.26 33.49
CA ASN A 12 53.09 -33.55 33.17
C ASN A 12 52.12 -32.58 33.86
N VAL A 13 52.37 -32.24 35.13
CA VAL A 13 51.56 -31.24 35.85
C VAL A 13 51.73 -29.85 35.23
N LEU A 14 52.95 -29.48 34.85
CA LEU A 14 53.21 -28.16 34.25
C LEU A 14 52.61 -28.04 32.84
N VAL A 15 52.69 -29.10 32.03
CA VAL A 15 51.99 -29.18 30.73
C VAL A 15 50.48 -29.11 30.93
N GLY A 16 49.93 -29.78 31.94
CA GLY A 16 48.51 -29.69 32.30
C GLY A 16 48.08 -28.26 32.61
N ILE A 17 48.80 -27.56 33.50
CA ILE A 17 48.47 -26.18 33.88
C ILE A 17 48.57 -25.22 32.68
N VAL A 18 49.65 -25.31 31.90
CA VAL A 18 49.85 -24.43 30.73
C VAL A 18 48.81 -24.68 29.65
N SER A 19 48.44 -25.94 29.41
CA SER A 19 47.41 -26.28 28.43
C SER A 19 46.02 -25.84 28.89
N THR A 20 45.66 -26.00 30.17
CA THR A 20 44.40 -25.46 30.72
C THR A 20 44.35 -23.93 30.64
N LEU A 21 45.44 -23.24 31.00
CA LEU A 21 45.50 -21.78 30.91
C LEU A 21 45.42 -21.32 29.45
N GLY A 22 46.13 -22.01 28.55
CA GLY A 22 46.09 -21.76 27.11
C GLY A 22 44.68 -21.93 26.53
N ILE A 23 43.98 -23.01 26.90
CA ILE A 23 42.58 -23.24 26.50
C ILE A 23 41.70 -22.10 27.03
N LEU A 24 41.82 -21.70 28.29
CA LEU A 24 41.01 -20.60 28.84
C LEU A 24 41.23 -19.27 28.12
N VAL A 25 42.47 -18.95 27.76
CA VAL A 25 42.79 -17.75 26.97
C VAL A 25 42.23 -17.86 25.55
N LEU A 26 42.36 -19.02 24.90
CA LEU A 26 41.82 -19.26 23.56
C LEU A 26 40.30 -19.19 23.55
N LEU A 27 39.65 -19.74 24.58
CA LEU A 27 38.20 -19.69 24.78
C LEU A 27 37.74 -18.27 25.04
N ASN A 28 38.49 -17.47 25.82
CA ASN A 28 38.21 -16.05 26.02
C ASN A 28 38.31 -15.25 24.71
N ILE A 29 39.35 -15.47 23.92
CA ILE A 29 39.53 -14.84 22.60
C ILE A 29 38.41 -15.28 21.64
N LEU A 30 38.07 -16.57 21.63
CA LEU A 30 36.96 -17.10 20.84
C LEU A 30 35.62 -16.51 21.27
N CYS A 31 35.36 -16.33 22.57
CA CYS A 31 34.15 -15.65 23.08
C CYS A 31 34.08 -14.18 22.65
N VAL A 32 35.22 -13.52 22.47
CA VAL A 32 35.29 -12.16 21.91
C VAL A 32 35.05 -12.14 20.40
N TRP A 33 35.30 -13.23 19.67
CA TRP A 33 35.11 -13.31 18.21
C TRP A 33 33.76 -13.91 17.79
N LEU A 34 33.21 -14.85 18.56
CA LEU A 34 31.90 -15.46 18.36
C LEU A 34 30.83 -14.60 19.04
N PHE A 35 30.53 -13.44 18.45
CA PHE A 35 29.42 -12.58 18.86
C PHE A 35 28.07 -13.23 18.55
N GLY A 36 27.65 -14.17 19.39
CA GLY A 36 26.25 -14.49 19.59
C GLY A 36 25.86 -14.01 20.98
N ARG A 37 25.17 -12.87 21.09
CA ARG A 37 24.47 -12.51 22.34
C ARG A 37 23.36 -13.55 22.53
N LEU A 38 23.62 -14.59 23.31
CA LEU A 38 22.57 -15.47 23.79
C LEU A 38 21.80 -14.71 24.87
N ASP A 39 20.68 -14.11 24.48
CA ASP A 39 19.74 -13.50 25.41
C ASP A 39 19.12 -14.61 26.29
N LEU A 40 19.55 -14.66 27.56
CA LEU A 40 19.08 -15.61 28.57
C LEU A 40 17.86 -15.10 29.34
N THR A 41 17.26 -13.97 28.93
CA THR A 41 16.02 -13.50 29.55
C THR A 41 14.85 -14.38 29.10
N ASP A 42 13.93 -14.69 30.02
CA ASP A 42 12.80 -15.63 29.79
C ASP A 42 11.96 -15.31 28.54
N ASN A 43 11.99 -14.06 28.04
CA ASN A 43 11.20 -13.61 26.90
C ASN A 43 12.03 -13.19 25.66
N LYS A 44 13.36 -13.38 25.65
CA LYS A 44 14.25 -12.92 24.56
C LYS A 44 14.00 -11.46 24.13
N ARG A 45 13.68 -10.58 25.09
CA ARG A 45 13.20 -9.21 24.83
C ARG A 45 14.27 -8.33 24.15
N TYR A 46 15.53 -8.72 24.21
CA TYR A 46 16.67 -7.95 23.70
C TYR A 46 17.26 -8.55 22.43
N THR A 47 16.50 -9.39 21.71
CA THR A 47 16.89 -9.93 20.41
C THR A 47 15.85 -9.58 19.37
N LEU A 48 16.27 -8.97 18.26
CA LEU A 48 15.41 -8.74 17.10
C LEU A 48 14.75 -10.04 16.62
N SER A 49 13.48 -9.93 16.23
CA SER A 49 12.77 -10.99 15.52
C SER A 49 13.41 -11.27 14.15
N GLU A 50 13.16 -12.45 13.59
CA GLU A 50 13.65 -12.79 12.25
C GLU A 50 13.09 -11.84 11.17
N VAL A 51 11.87 -11.32 11.37
CA VAL A 51 11.26 -10.33 10.47
C VAL A 51 12.04 -9.03 10.51
N SER A 52 12.39 -8.54 11.70
CA SER A 52 13.16 -7.31 11.92
C SER A 52 14.56 -7.42 11.33
N LYS A 53 15.22 -8.58 11.48
CA LYS A 53 16.52 -8.87 10.87
C LYS A 53 16.44 -8.90 9.34
N ALA A 54 15.40 -9.51 8.77
CA ALA A 54 15.19 -9.52 7.32
C ALA A 54 14.94 -8.10 6.79
N ALA A 55 14.11 -7.32 7.46
CA ALA A 55 13.75 -5.96 7.05
C ALA A 55 14.98 -5.05 6.86
N VAL A 56 15.97 -5.11 7.76
CA VAL A 56 17.19 -4.29 7.63
C VAL A 56 18.19 -4.85 6.62
N ARG A 57 18.25 -6.18 6.43
CA ARG A 57 19.17 -6.84 5.48
C ARG A 57 18.78 -6.60 4.02
N ASP A 58 17.47 -6.52 3.79
CA ASP A 58 16.84 -6.32 2.48
C ASP A 58 17.04 -4.89 1.92
N LEU A 59 17.49 -3.95 2.75
CA LEU A 59 17.80 -2.58 2.34
C LEU A 59 19.29 -2.44 2.04
N ASP A 60 19.66 -1.68 0.99
CA ASP A 60 21.05 -1.52 0.54
C ASP A 60 21.87 -0.52 1.38
N GLN A 61 21.33 0.68 1.60
CA GLN A 61 21.94 1.73 2.43
C GLN A 61 20.85 2.56 3.09
N VAL A 62 20.79 2.52 4.42
CA VAL A 62 19.84 3.27 5.24
C VAL A 62 20.60 4.23 6.13
N ASP A 63 20.32 5.53 5.99
CA ASP A 63 20.89 6.57 6.83
C ASP A 63 19.85 6.98 7.88
N VAL A 64 20.21 6.83 9.16
CA VAL A 64 19.36 7.14 10.31
C VAL A 64 19.93 8.34 11.05
N GLN A 65 19.14 9.40 11.16
CA GLN A 65 19.47 10.56 11.98
C GLN A 65 18.64 10.53 13.25
N VAL A 66 19.29 10.50 14.40
CA VAL A 66 18.65 10.41 15.72
C VAL A 66 18.69 11.78 16.38
N PHE A 67 17.54 12.23 16.87
CA PHE A 67 17.36 13.53 17.51
C PHE A 67 17.09 13.28 18.99
N ILE A 68 18.02 13.69 19.85
CA ILE A 68 17.94 13.51 21.30
C ILE A 68 18.29 14.84 21.97
N SER A 69 17.34 15.43 22.69
CA SER A 69 17.63 16.60 23.52
C SER A 69 18.63 16.26 24.63
N LYS A 70 19.60 17.13 24.91
CA LYS A 70 20.68 16.85 25.89
C LYS A 70 20.19 16.68 27.33
N ASP A 71 19.07 17.28 27.68
CA ASP A 71 18.57 17.37 29.06
C ASP A 71 17.13 16.84 29.20
N LEU A 72 16.87 15.66 28.64
CA LEU A 72 15.55 15.01 28.75
C LEU A 72 15.05 14.98 30.21
N PRO A 73 13.77 15.31 30.45
CA PRO A 73 13.23 15.30 31.80
C PRO A 73 13.11 13.86 32.31
N PRO A 74 13.23 13.62 33.63
CA PRO A 74 13.09 12.27 34.18
C PRO A 74 11.65 11.75 34.10
N THR A 75 10.65 12.64 34.10
CA THR A 75 9.24 12.29 33.98
C THR A 75 8.49 13.24 33.05
N ILE A 76 7.44 12.70 32.43
CA ILE A 76 6.49 13.45 31.59
C ILE A 76 5.06 13.33 32.15
N GLN A 77 4.23 14.32 31.88
CA GLN A 77 2.79 14.23 32.17
C GLN A 77 2.09 13.50 31.02
N GLN A 78 1.43 12.40 31.34
CA GLN A 78 0.44 11.79 30.47
C GLN A 78 -0.95 12.35 30.83
N GLY A 79 -1.88 12.31 29.88
CA GLY A 79 -3.26 12.79 30.07
C GLY A 79 -3.86 12.27 31.39
N TYR A 80 -4.77 13.04 31.98
CA TYR A 80 -5.38 12.75 33.29
C TYR A 80 -4.43 12.81 34.51
N GLY A 81 -3.33 13.55 34.41
CA GLY A 81 -2.45 13.84 35.56
C GLY A 81 -1.58 12.67 36.00
N GLN A 82 -1.41 11.66 35.15
CA GLN A 82 -0.51 10.54 35.38
C GLN A 82 0.93 10.95 35.03
N GLU A 83 1.91 10.49 35.81
CA GLU A 83 3.33 10.74 35.54
C GLU A 83 3.99 9.45 35.07
N ARG A 84 4.75 9.55 33.97
CA ARG A 84 5.54 8.44 33.44
C ARG A 84 7.02 8.75 33.55
N ASP A 85 7.77 7.80 34.11
CA ASP A 85 9.23 7.80 34.13
C ASP A 85 9.75 7.48 32.73
N ILE A 86 10.66 8.31 32.24
CA ILE A 86 11.29 8.17 30.92
C ILE A 86 12.82 8.19 31.03
N ARG A 87 13.39 7.93 32.20
CA ARG A 87 14.85 7.85 32.34
C ARG A 87 15.40 6.69 31.53
N GLY A 88 16.40 6.95 30.69
CA GLY A 88 17.10 5.92 29.92
C GLY A 88 16.43 5.53 28.60
N VAL A 89 15.27 6.09 28.25
CA VAL A 89 14.59 5.83 26.96
C VAL A 89 15.45 6.23 25.75
N ASP A 90 16.31 7.24 25.92
CA ASP A 90 17.31 7.67 24.95
C ASP A 90 18.34 6.58 24.71
N ARG A 91 18.84 5.95 25.77
CA ARG A 91 19.76 4.83 25.68
C ARG A 91 19.09 3.62 25.04
N GLU A 92 17.85 3.33 25.42
CA GLU A 92 17.10 2.20 24.86
C GLU A 92 16.82 2.36 23.36
N LEU A 93 16.56 3.59 22.89
CA LEU A 93 16.47 3.88 21.46
C LEU A 93 17.79 3.63 20.74
N LEU A 94 18.90 4.16 21.27
CA LEU A 94 20.22 3.97 20.66
C LEU A 94 20.63 2.49 20.66
N ASP A 95 20.46 1.79 21.78
CA ASP A 95 20.75 0.36 21.92
C ASP A 95 19.94 -0.46 20.90
N LYS A 96 18.67 -0.12 20.68
CA LYS A 96 17.82 -0.80 19.69
C LYS A 96 18.28 -0.50 18.26
N LEU A 97 18.63 0.73 17.93
CA LEU A 97 19.14 1.09 16.59
C LEU A 97 20.49 0.42 16.30
N ASP A 98 21.40 0.38 17.28
CA ASP A 98 22.69 -0.31 17.18
C ASP A 98 22.50 -1.81 16.93
N GLU A 99 21.47 -2.42 17.52
CA GLU A 99 21.07 -3.79 17.24
C GLU A 99 20.73 -3.99 15.75
N TYR A 100 19.86 -3.14 15.18
CA TYR A 100 19.56 -3.15 13.74
C TYR A 100 20.82 -2.93 12.89
N GLN A 101 21.69 -2.01 13.29
CA GLN A 101 22.94 -1.73 12.58
C GLN A 101 23.83 -2.97 12.53
N SER A 102 23.95 -3.72 13.63
CA SER A 102 24.75 -4.94 13.69
C SER A 102 24.25 -6.04 12.74
N TYR A 103 22.93 -6.14 12.54
CA TYR A 103 22.32 -7.11 11.61
C TYR A 103 22.25 -6.63 10.16
N SER A 104 22.53 -5.33 9.90
CA SER A 104 22.48 -4.72 8.57
C SER A 104 23.66 -5.08 7.66
N ASN A 105 24.72 -5.73 8.16
CA ASN A 105 25.97 -5.98 7.43
C ASN A 105 26.64 -4.70 6.89
N GLY A 106 26.63 -3.61 7.68
CA GLY A 106 27.24 -2.33 7.32
C GLY A 106 26.41 -1.45 6.39
N LYS A 107 25.16 -1.84 6.12
CA LYS A 107 24.21 -1.12 5.27
C LYS A 107 23.42 -0.05 6.02
N MET A 108 23.49 0.01 7.34
CA MET A 108 22.82 1.03 8.15
C MET A 108 23.84 1.95 8.81
N ARG A 109 23.63 3.26 8.69
CA ARG A 109 24.46 4.29 9.31
C ARG A 109 23.63 5.12 10.29
N ILE A 110 24.07 5.19 11.54
CA ILE A 110 23.40 5.97 12.58
C ILE A 110 24.21 7.25 12.83
N THR A 111 23.54 8.39 12.85
CA THR A 111 24.11 9.70 13.15
C THR A 111 23.27 10.40 14.21
N VAL A 112 23.88 10.76 15.35
CA VAL A 112 23.19 11.50 16.41
C VAL A 112 23.36 13.00 16.16
N VAL A 113 22.23 13.73 16.09
CA VAL A 113 22.21 15.19 15.93
C VAL A 113 22.49 15.84 17.28
N GLN A 114 23.56 16.62 17.38
CA GLN A 114 24.03 17.20 18.66
C GLN A 114 23.72 18.69 18.81
N ASP A 115 23.48 19.40 17.70
CA ASP A 115 23.32 20.85 17.65
C ASP A 115 21.96 21.22 17.06
N ASP A 116 21.32 22.25 17.63
CA ASP A 116 20.00 22.78 17.24
C ASP A 116 18.94 21.68 17.12
N VAL A 117 18.95 20.74 18.07
CA VAL A 117 18.12 19.53 18.01
C VAL A 117 16.64 19.87 17.90
N GLU A 118 16.15 20.85 18.66
CA GLU A 118 14.74 21.25 18.62
C GLU A 118 14.33 21.76 17.23
N GLU A 119 15.06 22.74 16.67
CA GLU A 119 14.76 23.30 15.35
C GLU A 119 14.86 22.25 14.24
N LYS A 120 15.90 21.41 14.27
CA LYS A 120 16.08 20.36 13.26
C LYS A 120 15.05 19.25 13.40
N ALA A 121 14.61 18.92 14.62
CA ALA A 121 13.55 17.95 14.87
C ALA A 121 12.20 18.46 14.34
N GLU A 122 11.86 19.74 14.57
CA GLU A 122 10.63 20.34 13.98
C GLU A 122 10.67 20.31 12.45
N LYS A 123 11.81 20.69 11.83
CA LYS A 123 12.00 20.61 10.37
C LYS A 123 11.89 19.19 9.83
N ALA A 124 12.37 18.21 10.60
CA ALA A 124 12.27 16.80 10.30
C ALA A 124 10.88 16.19 10.65
N LYS A 125 9.93 17.00 11.12
CA LYS A 125 8.55 16.61 11.48
C LYS A 125 8.47 15.59 12.62
N LEU A 126 9.38 15.70 13.59
CA LEU A 126 9.27 14.95 14.84
C LEU A 126 8.24 15.60 15.76
N ASP A 127 7.62 14.78 16.61
CA ASP A 127 6.71 15.27 17.64
C ASP A 127 7.54 15.72 18.85
N LEU A 128 7.48 17.02 19.14
CA LEU A 128 8.11 17.56 20.35
C LEU A 128 7.19 17.38 21.55
N PHE A 129 7.76 17.00 22.68
CA PHE A 129 7.03 16.85 23.94
C PHE A 129 7.56 17.80 25.00
N THR A 130 6.74 18.11 26.01
CA THR A 130 7.09 19.06 27.05
C THR A 130 7.31 18.38 28.40
N GLY A 131 8.26 18.92 29.16
CA GLY A 131 8.51 18.53 30.54
C GLY A 131 7.74 19.42 31.54
N LYS A 132 7.87 19.13 32.83
CA LYS A 132 7.24 19.94 33.89
C LYS A 132 7.86 21.33 34.07
N LYS A 133 9.08 21.56 33.56
CA LYS A 133 9.78 22.83 33.71
C LYS A 133 9.23 23.85 32.70
N ALA A 134 8.70 24.95 33.22
CA ALA A 134 8.36 26.13 32.43
C ALA A 134 9.50 27.15 32.55
N GLU A 135 9.90 27.73 31.42
CA GLU A 135 10.83 28.84 31.33
C GLU A 135 10.05 30.13 31.10
N PHE A 136 10.55 31.24 31.65
CA PHE A 136 9.99 32.57 31.38
C PHE A 136 10.67 33.14 30.14
N ALA A 137 9.95 33.15 29.01
CA ALA A 137 10.38 33.74 27.76
C ALA A 137 9.39 34.83 27.34
N GLU A 138 9.88 36.02 26.98
CA GLU A 138 9.06 37.15 26.49
C GLU A 138 7.83 37.50 27.35
N GLY A 139 7.92 37.35 28.67
CA GLY A 139 6.82 37.67 29.60
C GLY A 139 5.71 36.62 29.68
N ARG A 140 5.89 35.43 29.09
CA ARG A 140 4.97 34.29 29.22
C ARG A 140 5.71 33.07 29.77
N LEU A 141 4.95 32.21 30.44
CA LEU A 141 5.42 30.88 30.84
C LEU A 141 5.36 29.97 29.61
N GLU A 142 6.51 29.53 29.12
CA GLU A 142 6.60 28.56 28.03
C GLU A 142 7.21 27.26 28.54
N PHE A 143 6.60 26.13 28.21
CA PHE A 143 7.15 24.83 28.59
C PHE A 143 8.30 24.47 27.64
N LYS A 144 9.43 24.07 28.22
CA LYS A 144 10.57 23.60 27.42
C LYS A 144 10.15 22.36 26.63
N LYS A 145 10.45 22.38 25.32
CA LYS A 145 10.22 21.28 24.41
C LYS A 145 11.45 20.37 24.31
N TYR A 146 11.20 19.09 24.09
CA TYR A 146 12.21 18.05 23.95
C TYR A 146 11.92 17.22 22.71
N ALA A 147 12.98 16.80 22.03
CA ALA A 147 12.94 15.90 20.90
C ALA A 147 13.53 14.55 21.30
N LEU A 148 12.82 13.49 20.95
CA LEU A 148 13.31 12.11 21.03
C LEU A 148 12.69 11.30 19.89
N GLY A 149 13.45 11.10 18.84
CA GLY A 149 12.98 10.36 17.66
C GLY A 149 14.09 10.19 16.63
N ALA A 150 13.73 9.71 15.46
CA ALA A 150 14.69 9.47 14.39
C ALA A 150 14.06 9.63 13.01
N THR A 151 14.85 10.03 12.02
CA THR A 151 14.49 9.94 10.61
C THR A 151 15.26 8.81 9.95
N PHE A 152 14.61 8.07 9.08
CA PHE A 152 15.18 6.99 8.31
C PHE A 152 15.12 7.37 6.82
N GLN A 153 16.28 7.43 6.19
CA GLN A 153 16.41 7.73 4.77
C GLN A 153 16.86 6.47 4.03
N TYR A 154 16.12 6.11 2.99
CA TYR A 154 16.50 5.06 2.05
C TYR A 154 16.29 5.58 0.63
N ARG A 155 17.40 5.75 -0.11
CA ARG A 155 17.39 6.31 -1.47
C ARG A 155 16.65 7.66 -1.52
N ASN A 156 15.52 7.74 -2.22
CA ASN A 156 14.67 8.94 -2.33
C ASN A 156 13.45 8.94 -1.38
N GLN A 157 13.36 7.97 -0.48
CA GLN A 157 12.27 7.84 0.49
C GLN A 157 12.77 8.21 1.90
N MET A 158 11.93 8.95 2.62
CA MET A 158 12.15 9.31 4.02
C MET A 158 10.94 8.88 4.84
N GLU A 159 11.22 8.32 6.01
CA GLU A 159 10.24 8.01 7.05
C GLU A 159 10.72 8.57 8.38
N VAL A 160 9.78 8.86 9.27
CA VAL A 160 10.06 9.49 10.56
C VAL A 160 9.50 8.60 11.66
N LEU A 161 10.31 8.33 12.67
CA LEU A 161 9.88 7.89 13.99
C LEU A 161 9.66 9.16 14.83
N PRO A 162 8.42 9.67 14.89
CA PRO A 162 8.16 11.03 15.38
C PRO A 162 8.43 11.16 16.87
N LEU A 163 8.20 10.10 17.64
CA LEU A 163 8.39 10.06 19.08
C LEU A 163 8.78 8.65 19.54
N ALA A 164 9.88 8.54 20.27
CA ALA A 164 10.46 7.28 20.72
C ALA A 164 10.42 7.13 22.25
N LEU A 165 9.26 7.43 22.85
CA LEU A 165 9.08 7.36 24.31
C LEU A 165 8.70 5.96 24.82
N GLU A 166 8.37 5.01 23.95
CA GLU A 166 7.86 3.69 24.31
C GLU A 166 8.80 2.58 23.84
N PRO A 167 9.84 2.27 24.64
CA PRO A 167 10.85 1.29 24.27
C PRO A 167 10.31 -0.08 23.88
N GLU A 168 9.19 -0.48 24.50
CA GLU A 168 8.52 -1.76 24.26
C GLU A 168 8.03 -1.91 22.81
N TYR A 169 7.76 -0.80 22.11
CA TYR A 169 7.26 -0.79 20.74
C TYR A 169 8.30 -0.37 19.70
N LEU A 170 9.52 -0.02 20.11
CA LEU A 170 10.56 0.45 19.20
C LEU A 170 10.88 -0.55 18.09
N GLU A 171 10.97 -1.84 18.42
CA GLU A 171 11.24 -2.84 17.40
C GLU A 171 10.16 -2.84 16.31
N PHE A 172 8.89 -2.84 16.72
CA PHE A 172 7.76 -2.83 15.80
C PHE A 172 7.76 -1.57 14.93
N GLU A 173 7.87 -0.38 15.54
CA GLU A 173 7.83 0.88 14.79
C GLU A 173 9.03 1.03 13.85
N ILE A 174 10.24 0.65 14.28
CA ILE A 174 11.44 0.68 13.41
C ILE A 174 11.29 -0.31 12.26
N THR A 175 10.89 -1.57 12.52
CA THR A 175 10.71 -2.59 11.47
C THR A 175 9.70 -2.12 10.43
N LYS A 176 8.57 -1.60 10.89
CA LYS A 176 7.51 -1.03 10.05
C LYS A 176 8.03 0.13 9.19
N ILE A 177 8.83 1.03 9.75
CA ILE A 177 9.49 2.10 9.00
C ILE A 177 10.39 1.53 7.89
N LEU A 178 11.24 0.55 8.21
CA LEU A 178 12.17 -0.04 7.23
C LEU A 178 11.42 -0.75 6.09
N LEU A 179 10.36 -1.50 6.40
CA LEU A 179 9.52 -2.15 5.40
C LEU A 179 8.80 -1.12 4.51
N ARG A 180 8.24 -0.05 5.10
CA ARG A 180 7.62 1.05 4.36
C ARG A 180 8.59 1.75 3.43
N LEU A 181 9.82 1.99 3.86
CA LEU A 181 10.86 2.60 3.02
C LEU A 181 11.14 1.75 1.79
N LYS A 182 11.28 0.43 1.98
CA LYS A 182 11.48 -0.54 0.88
C LYS A 182 10.30 -0.50 -0.08
N GLU A 183 9.10 -0.66 0.44
CA GLU A 183 7.87 -0.73 -0.35
C GLU A 183 7.59 0.58 -1.09
N LYS A 184 7.73 1.74 -0.44
CA LYS A 184 7.60 3.05 -1.10
C LYS A 184 8.61 3.21 -2.22
N TYR A 185 9.84 2.76 -2.02
CA TYR A 185 10.85 2.81 -3.07
C TYR A 185 10.48 1.88 -4.23
N GLU A 186 10.15 0.62 -3.96
CA GLU A 186 9.75 -0.38 -4.96
C GLU A 186 8.50 0.05 -5.72
N LYS A 187 7.47 0.56 -5.03
CA LYS A 187 6.27 1.15 -5.65
C LYS A 187 6.64 2.37 -6.49
N SER A 188 7.46 3.30 -5.99
CA SER A 188 7.86 4.47 -6.77
C SER A 188 8.69 4.11 -8.01
N ALA A 189 9.54 3.08 -7.91
CA ALA A 189 10.39 2.60 -8.99
C ALA A 189 9.61 1.77 -10.03
N GLY A 190 8.74 0.87 -9.55
CA GLY A 190 7.88 -0.01 -10.36
C GLY A 190 6.58 0.64 -10.84
N MET A 191 6.31 1.89 -10.44
CA MET A 191 5.24 2.69 -11.01
C MET A 191 5.78 3.64 -12.08
N LYS A 192 7.08 3.94 -12.10
CA LYS A 192 7.67 4.76 -13.15
C LYS A 192 7.54 4.09 -14.54
N ASP A 193 7.85 2.81 -14.62
CA ASP A 193 7.74 2.03 -15.86
C ASP A 193 6.30 1.79 -16.30
N VAL A 194 5.36 1.73 -15.35
CA VAL A 194 3.91 1.66 -15.56
C VAL A 194 3.37 3.00 -16.08
N LEU A 195 3.71 4.11 -15.43
CA LEU A 195 3.31 5.46 -15.82
C LEU A 195 3.89 5.85 -17.18
N GLU A 196 5.14 5.50 -17.48
CA GLU A 196 5.73 5.72 -18.80
C GLU A 196 5.03 4.90 -19.89
N ALA A 197 4.61 3.66 -19.60
CA ALA A 197 3.85 2.85 -20.54
C ALA A 197 2.46 3.44 -20.83
N GLY A 198 1.74 3.86 -19.78
CA GLY A 198 0.44 4.53 -19.95
C GLY A 198 0.55 5.85 -20.70
N LYS A 199 1.59 6.65 -20.40
CA LYS A 199 1.87 7.90 -21.11
C LYS A 199 2.11 7.67 -22.60
N ALA A 200 2.86 6.63 -22.97
CA ALA A 200 3.13 6.30 -24.38
C ALA A 200 1.84 5.97 -25.15
N ILE A 201 0.90 5.23 -24.54
CA ILE A 201 -0.42 4.94 -25.14
C ILE A 201 -1.20 6.25 -25.34
N ALA A 202 -1.27 7.09 -24.31
CA ALA A 202 -2.04 8.33 -24.36
C ALA A 202 -1.48 9.33 -25.37
N GLU A 203 -0.15 9.50 -25.44
CA GLU A 203 0.49 10.39 -26.41
C GLU A 203 0.28 9.90 -27.86
N ALA A 204 0.37 8.59 -28.09
CA ALA A 204 0.09 8.01 -29.40
C ALA A 204 -1.39 8.17 -29.80
N ALA A 205 -2.32 7.91 -28.87
CA ALA A 205 -3.76 8.06 -29.12
C ALA A 205 -4.13 9.52 -29.37
N LYS A 206 -3.52 10.45 -28.63
CA LYS A 206 -3.65 11.89 -28.85
C LYS A 206 -3.15 12.29 -30.23
N SER A 207 -1.95 11.84 -30.62
CA SER A 207 -1.42 12.13 -31.96
C SER A 207 -2.31 11.60 -33.08
N CYS A 208 -2.89 10.40 -32.92
CA CYS A 208 -3.86 9.84 -33.87
C CYS A 208 -5.14 10.69 -33.95
N ASN A 209 -5.70 11.05 -32.78
CA ASN A 209 -6.94 11.82 -32.70
C ASN A 209 -6.76 13.27 -33.18
N ASP A 210 -5.62 13.91 -32.90
CA ASP A 210 -5.29 15.24 -33.41
C ASP A 210 -5.16 15.22 -34.94
N LYS A 211 -4.52 14.20 -35.50
CA LYS A 211 -4.47 14.00 -36.97
C LYS A 211 -5.86 13.76 -37.54
N LEU A 212 -6.72 12.98 -36.89
CA LEU A 212 -8.11 12.78 -37.31
C LEU A 212 -8.90 14.10 -37.30
N ASN A 213 -8.76 14.89 -36.24
CA ASN A 213 -9.44 16.18 -36.10
C ASN A 213 -8.91 17.23 -37.10
N SER A 214 -7.66 17.12 -37.55
CA SER A 214 -7.12 18.00 -38.61
C SER A 214 -7.86 17.89 -39.95
N PHE A 215 -8.57 16.78 -40.18
CA PHE A 215 -9.42 16.62 -41.37
C PHE A 215 -10.83 17.19 -41.19
N LYS A 216 -11.25 17.51 -39.96
CA LYS A 216 -12.50 18.22 -39.68
C LYS A 216 -12.23 19.71 -39.90
N LYS A 217 -12.95 20.35 -40.83
CA LYS A 217 -12.90 21.83 -40.94
C LYS A 217 -13.39 22.42 -39.61
N GLU A 218 -12.65 23.37 -39.04
CA GLU A 218 -13.20 24.24 -38.00
C GLU A 218 -14.36 25.02 -38.63
N ASP A 219 -15.58 24.66 -38.27
CA ASP A 219 -16.77 25.45 -38.60
C ASP A 219 -16.71 26.76 -37.81
N ALA A 220 -15.98 27.73 -38.35
CA ALA A 220 -16.12 29.13 -37.99
C ALA A 220 -17.50 29.62 -38.47
N GLY A 221 -18.55 29.33 -37.71
CA GLY A 221 -19.89 29.87 -37.95
C GLY A 221 -21.01 28.92 -37.56
N GLY A 222 -21.58 29.13 -36.37
CA GLY A 222 -22.82 28.49 -35.97
C GLY A 222 -23.97 28.84 -36.92
N GLY A 223 -24.73 27.82 -37.33
CA GLY A 223 -26.00 27.99 -38.04
C GLY A 223 -26.20 27.00 -39.19
N LEU A 224 -27.11 26.04 -38.99
CA LEU A 224 -27.75 25.16 -39.99
C LEU A 224 -26.89 24.30 -40.94
N SER A 225 -25.58 24.54 -41.12
CA SER A 225 -24.72 23.73 -42.00
C SER A 225 -24.37 22.33 -41.42
N ALA A 226 -24.46 22.18 -40.09
CA ALA A 226 -24.27 20.89 -39.40
C ALA A 226 -25.38 19.86 -39.69
N LEU A 227 -26.54 20.27 -40.20
CA LEU A 227 -27.68 19.38 -40.47
C LEU A 227 -27.78 18.91 -41.93
N VAL A 228 -27.06 19.55 -42.87
CA VAL A 228 -27.11 19.20 -44.29
C VAL A 228 -25.71 19.33 -44.92
N GLY A 229 -24.88 18.28 -44.82
CA GLY A 229 -23.79 18.07 -45.78
C GLY A 229 -22.33 18.22 -45.31
N GLY A 230 -22.03 18.68 -44.10
CA GLY A 230 -20.64 18.91 -43.64
C GLY A 230 -19.73 17.68 -43.53
N GLY A 231 -20.30 16.47 -43.45
CA GLY A 231 -19.52 15.23 -43.37
C GLY A 231 -18.83 14.82 -44.68
N GLY A 232 -19.34 15.28 -45.83
CA GLY A 232 -18.82 14.86 -47.14
C GLY A 232 -17.38 15.30 -47.39
N ASP A 233 -17.08 16.57 -47.11
CA ASP A 233 -15.73 17.15 -47.22
C ASP A 233 -14.74 16.47 -46.27
N THR A 234 -15.17 16.22 -45.03
CA THR A 234 -14.36 15.54 -44.01
C THR A 234 -14.01 14.13 -44.44
N VAL A 235 -14.98 13.36 -44.96
CA VAL A 235 -14.75 12.00 -45.46
C VAL A 235 -13.84 11.99 -46.70
N ALA A 236 -13.97 12.96 -47.60
CA ALA A 236 -13.09 13.10 -48.75
C ALA A 236 -11.64 13.41 -48.34
N ALA A 237 -11.45 14.35 -47.41
CA ALA A 237 -10.14 14.69 -46.86
C ALA A 237 -9.50 13.50 -46.12
N LEU A 238 -10.30 12.77 -45.33
CA LEU A 238 -9.85 11.58 -44.60
C LEU A 238 -9.48 10.43 -45.54
N ARG A 239 -10.23 10.22 -46.64
CA ARG A 239 -9.86 9.25 -47.69
C ARG A 239 -8.53 9.62 -48.36
N ALA A 240 -8.33 10.89 -48.70
CA ALA A 240 -7.10 11.37 -49.32
C ALA A 240 -5.88 11.27 -48.38
N GLY A 241 -6.07 11.58 -47.09
CA GLY A 241 -5.02 11.54 -46.07
C GLY A 241 -4.90 10.22 -45.32
N ARG A 242 -5.62 9.16 -45.74
CA ARG A 242 -5.76 7.92 -44.95
C ARG A 242 -4.43 7.26 -44.60
N THR A 243 -3.50 7.16 -45.55
CA THR A 243 -2.20 6.49 -45.31
C THR A 243 -1.39 7.21 -44.23
N GLU A 244 -1.39 8.54 -44.22
CA GLU A 244 -0.72 9.33 -43.18
C GLU A 244 -1.43 9.21 -41.84
N TRP A 245 -2.76 9.26 -41.85
CA TRP A 245 -3.58 9.10 -40.65
C TRP A 245 -3.37 7.73 -40.01
N LYS A 246 -3.47 6.65 -40.80
CA LYS A 246 -3.26 5.28 -40.34
C LYS A 246 -1.86 5.11 -39.74
N LYS A 247 -0.83 5.65 -40.39
CA LYS A 247 0.54 5.60 -39.88
C LYS A 247 0.70 6.32 -38.52
N ALA A 248 0.00 7.43 -38.31
CA ALA A 248 -0.01 8.10 -37.00
C ALA A 248 -0.70 7.23 -35.94
N CYS A 249 -1.78 6.54 -36.31
CA CYS A 249 -2.55 5.69 -35.41
C CYS A 249 -1.91 4.31 -35.13
N ASP A 250 -1.07 3.80 -36.03
CA ASP A 250 -0.32 2.55 -35.82
C ASP A 250 0.65 2.63 -34.63
N GLN A 251 1.05 3.84 -34.24
CA GLN A 251 1.85 4.05 -33.03
C GLN A 251 1.12 3.62 -31.76
N VAL A 252 -0.22 3.70 -31.74
CA VAL A 252 -1.05 3.24 -30.61
C VAL A 252 -0.91 1.73 -30.45
N ALA A 253 -0.95 0.97 -31.54
CA ALA A 253 -0.79 -0.48 -31.50
C ALA A 253 0.59 -0.88 -30.94
N GLY A 254 1.66 -0.20 -31.37
CA GLY A 254 3.00 -0.41 -30.82
C GLY A 254 3.11 -0.11 -29.33
N ALA A 255 2.52 0.99 -28.88
CA ALA A 255 2.51 1.39 -27.47
C ALA A 255 1.70 0.41 -26.60
N VAL A 256 0.53 -0.02 -27.08
CA VAL A 256 -0.34 -1.01 -26.41
C VAL A 256 0.37 -2.35 -26.28
N GLU A 257 1.03 -2.84 -27.34
CA GLU A 257 1.74 -4.12 -27.30
C GLU A 257 2.91 -4.09 -26.32
N ALA A 258 3.68 -3.00 -26.29
CA ALA A 258 4.77 -2.82 -25.33
C ALA A 258 4.28 -2.76 -23.87
N ALA A 259 3.05 -2.28 -23.64
CA ALA A 259 2.48 -2.14 -22.31
C ALA A 259 1.86 -3.44 -21.76
N LYS A 260 1.49 -4.42 -22.61
CA LYS A 260 0.84 -5.68 -22.20
C LYS A 260 1.63 -6.47 -21.15
N GLN A 261 2.97 -6.44 -21.20
CA GLN A 261 3.80 -7.16 -20.23
C GLN A 261 3.80 -6.53 -18.83
N LYS A 262 3.30 -5.29 -18.71
CA LYS A 262 3.30 -4.51 -17.47
C LYS A 262 1.91 -4.43 -16.82
N THR A 263 0.85 -4.91 -17.47
CA THR A 263 -0.53 -4.85 -16.96
C THR A 263 -0.73 -5.65 -15.67
N ALA A 264 0.07 -6.69 -15.44
CA ALA A 264 0.05 -7.44 -14.18
C ALA A 264 0.48 -6.61 -12.95
N LYS A 265 1.11 -5.44 -13.17
CA LYS A 265 1.61 -4.57 -12.09
C LYS A 265 0.59 -3.53 -11.61
N ASP A 266 -0.42 -3.19 -12.41
CA ASP A 266 -1.42 -2.17 -12.06
C ASP A 266 -2.75 -2.37 -12.81
N GLU A 267 -3.86 -2.37 -12.08
CA GLU A 267 -5.21 -2.58 -12.62
C GLU A 267 -5.65 -1.44 -13.56
N ASN A 268 -5.24 -0.19 -13.30
CA ASN A 268 -5.58 0.94 -14.17
C ASN A 268 -4.79 0.90 -15.48
N LEU A 269 -3.53 0.43 -15.46
CA LEU A 269 -2.79 0.17 -16.69
C LEU A 269 -3.43 -0.96 -17.49
N ALA A 270 -3.91 -2.02 -16.82
CA ALA A 270 -4.64 -3.10 -17.50
C ALA A 270 -5.91 -2.58 -18.20
N GLN A 271 -6.68 -1.72 -17.53
CA GLN A 271 -7.86 -1.07 -18.12
C GLN A 271 -7.47 -0.17 -19.31
N LEU A 272 -6.46 0.68 -19.14
CA LEU A 272 -5.96 1.56 -20.21
C LEU A 272 -5.49 0.77 -21.45
N VAL A 273 -4.82 -0.36 -21.24
CA VAL A 273 -4.41 -1.26 -22.33
C VAL A 273 -5.62 -1.87 -23.03
N SER A 274 -6.64 -2.30 -22.28
CA SER A 274 -7.90 -2.83 -22.84
C SER A 274 -8.59 -1.78 -23.73
N ASP A 275 -8.72 -0.55 -23.24
CA ASP A 275 -9.35 0.55 -23.99
C ASP A 275 -8.50 0.97 -25.19
N GLY A 276 -7.16 0.92 -25.06
CA GLY A 276 -6.22 1.10 -26.17
C GLY A 276 -6.37 0.05 -27.27
N VAL A 277 -6.58 -1.23 -26.92
CA VAL A 277 -6.88 -2.29 -27.91
C VAL A 277 -8.18 -1.99 -28.65
N ALA A 278 -9.25 -1.63 -27.93
CA ALA A 278 -10.53 -1.27 -28.54
C ALA A 278 -10.41 -0.05 -29.46
N TYR A 279 -9.55 0.92 -29.10
CA TYR A 279 -9.22 2.07 -29.93
C TYR A 279 -8.53 1.64 -31.24
N VAL A 280 -7.50 0.79 -31.17
CA VAL A 280 -6.79 0.26 -32.35
C VAL A 280 -7.74 -0.50 -33.28
N GLU A 281 -8.62 -1.34 -32.74
CA GLU A 281 -9.63 -2.06 -33.53
C GLU A 281 -10.58 -1.09 -34.25
N ALA A 282 -10.98 0.01 -33.60
CA ALA A 282 -11.81 1.03 -34.22
C ALA A 282 -11.07 1.81 -35.33
N VAL A 283 -9.76 2.08 -35.16
CA VAL A 283 -8.91 2.67 -36.21
C VAL A 283 -8.85 1.74 -37.42
N ASP A 284 -8.61 0.44 -37.21
CA ASP A 284 -8.51 -0.54 -38.30
C ASP A 284 -9.83 -0.66 -39.06
N GLU A 285 -10.96 -0.69 -38.35
CA GLU A 285 -12.28 -0.72 -38.98
C GLU A 285 -12.55 0.54 -39.82
N LEU A 286 -12.27 1.72 -39.27
CA LEU A 286 -12.42 2.98 -40.01
C LEU A 286 -11.49 3.02 -41.24
N SER A 287 -10.25 2.54 -41.12
CA SER A 287 -9.32 2.45 -42.25
C SER A 287 -9.86 1.54 -43.36
N ARG A 288 -10.44 0.38 -43.02
CA ARG A 288 -11.04 -0.54 -44.01
C ARG A 288 -12.26 0.07 -44.70
N GLN A 289 -13.10 0.80 -43.98
CA GLN A 289 -14.26 1.49 -44.57
C GLN A 289 -13.84 2.65 -45.49
N LEU A 290 -12.68 3.26 -45.23
CA LEU A 290 -12.10 4.26 -46.12
C LEU A 290 -11.46 3.65 -47.38
N ASP A 291 -11.23 2.33 -47.43
CA ASP A 291 -10.81 1.58 -48.63
C ASP A 291 -11.96 1.30 -49.59
N THR A 292 -13.19 1.19 -49.09
CA THR A 292 -14.33 0.90 -49.94
C THR A 292 -14.89 2.18 -50.56
N THR A 293 -15.03 2.18 -51.89
CA THR A 293 -15.64 3.28 -52.65
C THR A 293 -17.14 3.43 -52.40
N GLU A 294 -17.79 2.39 -51.86
CA GLU A 294 -19.24 2.35 -51.60
C GLU A 294 -19.64 2.81 -50.19
N ALA A 295 -18.70 2.97 -49.26
CA ALA A 295 -19.03 3.37 -47.88
C ALA A 295 -19.75 4.72 -47.86
N ARG A 296 -20.94 4.73 -47.24
CA ARG A 296 -21.78 5.92 -47.13
C ARG A 296 -21.15 6.90 -46.15
N THR A 297 -21.19 8.19 -46.47
CA THR A 297 -20.67 9.27 -45.60
C THR A 297 -21.16 9.16 -44.15
N ARG A 298 -22.43 8.79 -43.95
CA ARG A 298 -23.03 8.63 -42.62
C ARG A 298 -22.38 7.50 -41.80
N GLU A 299 -22.00 6.40 -42.44
CA GLU A 299 -21.38 5.24 -41.78
C GLU A 299 -19.94 5.56 -41.36
N VAL A 300 -19.18 6.20 -42.25
CA VAL A 300 -17.82 6.65 -41.95
C VAL A 300 -17.82 7.66 -40.79
N MET A 301 -18.74 8.62 -40.81
CA MET A 301 -18.84 9.60 -39.72
C MET A 301 -19.22 8.97 -38.38
N ALA A 302 -20.11 7.95 -38.36
CA ALA A 302 -20.42 7.23 -37.13
C ALA A 302 -19.20 6.50 -36.54
N LEU A 303 -18.32 5.97 -37.39
CA LEU A 303 -17.05 5.37 -36.95
C LEU A 303 -16.06 6.41 -36.45
N VAL A 304 -16.00 7.60 -37.08
CA VAL A 304 -15.20 8.73 -36.60
C VAL A 304 -15.65 9.17 -35.19
N ASP A 305 -16.96 9.27 -34.95
CA ASP A 305 -17.50 9.64 -33.64
C ASP A 305 -17.23 8.56 -32.58
N ARG A 306 -17.37 7.28 -32.96
CA ARG A 306 -16.99 6.15 -32.09
C ARG A 306 -15.50 6.22 -31.72
N LEU A 307 -14.63 6.49 -32.69
CA LEU A 307 -13.20 6.60 -32.46
C LEU A 307 -12.85 7.77 -31.53
N SER A 308 -13.48 8.94 -31.72
CA SER A 308 -13.34 10.09 -30.81
C SER A 308 -13.82 9.78 -29.39
N SER A 309 -14.89 8.98 -29.26
CA SER A 309 -15.40 8.54 -27.95
C SER A 309 -14.42 7.60 -27.25
N LEU A 310 -13.86 6.63 -27.97
CA LEU A 310 -12.81 5.74 -27.45
C LEU A 310 -11.54 6.50 -27.08
N TYR A 311 -11.13 7.51 -27.86
CA TYR A 311 -10.03 8.40 -27.48
C TYR A 311 -10.28 9.04 -26.11
N SER A 312 -11.48 9.57 -25.87
CA SER A 312 -11.83 10.21 -24.59
C SER A 312 -11.82 9.24 -23.41
N LEU A 313 -12.04 7.94 -23.66
CA LEU A 313 -11.90 6.89 -22.65
C LEU A 313 -10.42 6.62 -22.35
N VAL A 314 -9.59 6.42 -23.39
CA VAL A 314 -8.14 6.25 -23.26
C VAL A 314 -7.51 7.43 -22.50
N ASP A 315 -7.87 8.67 -22.83
CA ASP A 315 -7.36 9.88 -22.17
C ASP A 315 -7.76 9.93 -20.68
N ARG A 316 -9.02 9.60 -20.37
CA ARG A 316 -9.52 9.52 -19.00
C ARG A 316 -8.81 8.43 -18.20
N ASP A 317 -8.59 7.27 -18.78
CA ASP A 317 -7.96 6.15 -18.08
C ASP A 317 -6.46 6.37 -17.89
N HIS A 318 -5.81 7.08 -18.81
CA HIS A 318 -4.48 7.61 -18.57
C HIS A 318 -4.44 8.58 -17.38
N ASP A 319 -5.41 9.49 -17.27
CA ASP A 319 -5.53 10.36 -16.09
C ASP A 319 -5.82 9.57 -14.80
N ASN A 320 -6.65 8.53 -14.87
CA ASN A 320 -6.88 7.64 -13.73
C ASN A 320 -5.59 6.94 -13.30
N LEU A 321 -4.81 6.42 -14.25
CA LEU A 321 -3.52 5.77 -14.00
C LEU A 321 -2.50 6.76 -13.40
N LYS A 322 -2.42 7.98 -13.95
CA LYS A 322 -1.56 9.04 -13.43
C LYS A 322 -1.90 9.44 -12.00
N ASN A 323 -3.18 9.38 -11.64
CA ASN A 323 -3.68 9.72 -10.32
C ASN A 323 -3.85 8.49 -9.39
N SER A 324 -3.60 7.27 -9.89
CA SER A 324 -3.61 6.00 -9.15
C SER A 324 -2.74 6.01 -7.90
N PRO A 325 -1.49 6.54 -7.91
CA PRO A 325 -0.66 6.62 -6.70
C PRO A 325 -1.30 7.36 -5.50
N GLY A 326 -2.40 8.09 -5.71
CA GLY A 326 -3.15 8.79 -4.66
C GLY A 326 -4.53 8.20 -4.30
N ARG A 327 -5.06 7.20 -5.03
CA ARG A 327 -6.40 6.64 -4.79
C ARG A 327 -6.36 5.50 -3.78
N LYS A 328 -6.35 5.88 -2.50
CA LYS A 328 -6.37 4.98 -1.35
C LYS A 328 -7.74 4.31 -1.24
N ALA A 329 -7.80 2.98 -1.29
CA ALA A 329 -9.04 2.22 -1.08
C ALA A 329 -9.22 1.80 0.39
N ILE A 330 -10.47 1.59 0.78
CA ILE A 330 -10.85 1.04 2.08
C ILE A 330 -11.28 -0.42 1.87
N GLY A 331 -10.51 -1.37 2.40
CA GLY A 331 -10.86 -2.78 2.41
C GLY A 331 -11.80 -3.10 3.57
N PHE A 332 -12.79 -3.97 3.35
CA PHE A 332 -13.55 -4.60 4.42
C PHE A 332 -13.20 -6.07 4.47
N LEU A 333 -12.72 -6.53 5.63
CA LEU A 333 -12.55 -7.95 5.86
C LEU A 333 -13.93 -8.60 5.96
N CYS A 334 -14.14 -9.70 5.23
CA CYS A 334 -15.41 -10.42 5.16
C CYS A 334 -15.16 -11.93 5.29
N GLY A 335 -16.02 -12.66 6.02
CA GLY A 335 -15.96 -14.12 6.15
C GLY A 335 -15.96 -14.70 7.58
N HIS A 336 -15.97 -13.86 8.62
CA HIS A 336 -16.02 -14.27 10.05
C HIS A 336 -17.36 -13.89 10.73
N ARG A 337 -18.43 -13.70 9.93
CA ARG A 337 -19.78 -13.22 10.32
C ARG A 337 -19.86 -11.74 10.76
N GLU A 338 -18.84 -10.96 10.45
CA GLU A 338 -18.81 -9.50 10.53
C GLU A 338 -19.86 -8.82 9.65
N PHE A 339 -20.16 -7.56 9.97
CA PHE A 339 -20.83 -6.69 9.01
C PHE A 339 -19.91 -6.43 7.81
N CYS A 340 -20.32 -6.91 6.64
CA CYS A 340 -19.66 -6.70 5.36
C CYS A 340 -20.61 -5.92 4.44
N PRO A 341 -20.27 -4.69 3.99
CA PRO A 341 -21.13 -3.89 3.11
C PRO A 341 -21.07 -4.36 1.65
N PHE A 342 -21.00 -5.66 1.44
CA PHE A 342 -20.93 -6.33 0.15
C PHE A 342 -21.91 -7.51 0.14
N ALA A 343 -22.31 -7.96 -1.05
CA ALA A 343 -23.06 -9.20 -1.17
C ALA A 343 -22.17 -10.39 -0.77
N ASP A 344 -22.77 -11.42 -0.17
CA ASP A 344 -22.06 -12.66 0.12
C ASP A 344 -21.76 -13.44 -1.17
N ASP A 345 -20.61 -14.11 -1.21
CA ASP A 345 -20.16 -14.98 -2.31
C ASP A 345 -20.96 -16.28 -2.38
N LYS A 346 -21.66 -16.63 -1.30
CA LYS A 346 -22.44 -17.86 -1.19
C LYS A 346 -23.91 -17.50 -0.96
N PRO A 347 -24.83 -18.00 -1.81
CA PRO A 347 -26.24 -17.77 -1.59
C PRO A 347 -26.68 -18.40 -0.27
N LEU A 348 -27.70 -17.80 0.37
CA LEU A 348 -28.24 -18.29 1.65
C LEU A 348 -28.70 -19.75 1.54
N ILE A 349 -29.13 -20.17 0.35
CA ILE A 349 -29.49 -21.54 0.02
C ILE A 349 -28.62 -22.02 -1.14
N ARG A 350 -27.88 -23.10 -0.92
CA ARG A 350 -27.09 -23.73 -2.00
C ARG A 350 -28.02 -24.23 -3.11
N PRO A 351 -27.67 -24.01 -4.39
CA PRO A 351 -28.52 -24.41 -5.51
C PRO A 351 -28.75 -25.93 -5.58
N GLU A 352 -27.80 -26.76 -5.10
CA GLU A 352 -28.00 -28.21 -5.04
C GLU A 352 -29.12 -28.61 -4.07
N ILE A 353 -29.22 -27.91 -2.94
CA ILE A 353 -30.24 -28.15 -1.90
C ILE A 353 -31.60 -27.63 -2.38
N ALA A 354 -31.63 -26.48 -3.06
CA ALA A 354 -32.83 -25.92 -3.65
C ALA A 354 -33.44 -26.85 -4.72
N GLY A 355 -32.60 -27.45 -5.57
CA GLY A 355 -33.04 -28.41 -6.60
C GLY A 355 -33.55 -29.73 -6.03
N LEU A 356 -32.92 -30.26 -4.99
CA LEU A 356 -33.30 -31.53 -4.34
C LEU A 356 -34.56 -31.40 -3.47
N LEU A 357 -34.74 -30.28 -2.77
CA LEU A 357 -35.91 -30.05 -1.90
C LEU A 357 -37.11 -29.48 -2.66
N GLY A 358 -36.88 -28.75 -3.76
CA GLY A 358 -37.90 -28.06 -4.54
C GLY A 358 -38.81 -28.98 -5.36
N GLN A 359 -38.42 -30.22 -5.66
CA GLN A 359 -39.23 -31.14 -6.46
C GLN A 359 -40.32 -31.88 -5.69
N LYS A 360 -40.27 -31.94 -4.35
CA LYS A 360 -41.14 -32.84 -3.57
C LYS A 360 -42.07 -32.15 -2.57
N ASN A 361 -41.93 -30.85 -2.31
CA ASN A 361 -42.76 -30.16 -1.32
C ASN A 361 -43.02 -28.67 -1.68
N PRO A 362 -44.29 -28.26 -1.92
CA PRO A 362 -44.64 -26.88 -2.25
C PRO A 362 -44.28 -25.87 -1.13
N LEU A 363 -44.20 -26.32 0.12
CA LEU A 363 -43.79 -25.50 1.26
C LEU A 363 -42.31 -25.10 1.19
N VAL A 364 -41.47 -25.97 0.61
CA VAL A 364 -40.04 -25.68 0.41
C VAL A 364 -39.83 -24.70 -0.75
N GLN A 365 -40.65 -24.77 -1.80
CA GLN A 365 -40.60 -23.75 -2.87
C GLN A 365 -40.93 -22.35 -2.36
N GLN A 366 -41.94 -22.25 -1.48
CA GLN A 366 -42.30 -20.98 -0.84
C GLN A 366 -41.17 -20.46 0.07
N PHE A 367 -40.52 -21.36 0.83
CA PHE A 367 -39.36 -21.01 1.66
C PHE A 367 -38.16 -20.52 0.83
N VAL A 368 -37.82 -21.20 -0.26
CA VAL A 368 -36.71 -20.80 -1.15
C VAL A 368 -36.99 -19.44 -1.79
N ALA A 369 -38.23 -19.19 -2.23
CA ALA A 369 -38.64 -17.90 -2.77
C ALA A 369 -38.53 -16.77 -1.73
N GLN A 370 -38.98 -17.02 -0.49
CA GLN A 370 -38.84 -16.05 0.61
C GLN A 370 -37.37 -15.81 0.98
N ALA A 371 -36.54 -16.85 1.06
CA ALA A 371 -35.13 -16.71 1.35
C ALA A 371 -34.40 -15.87 0.28
N LYS A 372 -34.72 -16.09 -1.00
CA LYS A 372 -34.19 -15.28 -2.10
C LYS A 372 -34.64 -13.81 -2.00
N GLN A 373 -35.90 -13.55 -1.67
CA GLN A 373 -36.39 -12.19 -1.45
C GLN A 373 -35.64 -11.48 -0.31
N ILE A 374 -35.34 -12.19 0.77
CA ILE A 374 -34.56 -11.66 1.90
C ILE A 374 -33.12 -11.36 1.46
N GLU A 375 -32.50 -12.27 0.70
CA GLU A 375 -31.15 -12.08 0.14
C GLU A 375 -31.05 -10.83 -0.74
N ASP A 376 -31.99 -10.68 -1.69
CA ASP A 376 -32.07 -9.52 -2.58
C ASP A 376 -32.26 -8.21 -1.79
N GLN A 377 -33.05 -8.24 -0.73
CA GLN A 377 -33.30 -7.09 0.13
C GLN A 377 -32.05 -6.68 0.92
N ILE A 378 -31.29 -7.65 1.45
CA ILE A 378 -30.01 -7.41 2.14
C ILE A 378 -28.99 -6.81 1.17
N ASN A 379 -28.85 -7.39 -0.04
CA ASN A 379 -27.91 -6.91 -1.04
C ASN A 379 -28.23 -5.48 -1.48
N MET A 380 -29.52 -5.12 -1.62
CA MET A 380 -29.93 -3.76 -1.93
C MET A 380 -29.54 -2.77 -0.81
N ILE A 381 -29.74 -3.14 0.46
CA ILE A 381 -29.35 -2.30 1.61
C ILE A 381 -27.83 -2.11 1.65
N ASN A 382 -27.06 -3.18 1.48
CA ASN A 382 -25.60 -3.12 1.46
C ASN A 382 -25.09 -2.20 0.35
N GLU A 383 -25.65 -2.28 -0.87
CA GLU A 383 -25.33 -1.36 -1.97
C GLU A 383 -25.69 0.10 -1.66
N GLN A 384 -26.82 0.36 -1.00
CA GLN A 384 -27.21 1.71 -0.59
C GLN A 384 -26.25 2.29 0.44
N ILE A 385 -25.85 1.50 1.45
CA ILE A 385 -24.88 1.88 2.47
C ILE A 385 -23.52 2.15 1.80
N LYS A 386 -23.05 1.23 0.95
CA LYS A 386 -21.78 1.35 0.22
C LYS A 386 -21.72 2.65 -0.57
N ARG A 387 -22.77 2.92 -1.36
CA ARG A 387 -22.87 4.13 -2.18
C ARG A 387 -22.97 5.40 -1.33
N GLY A 388 -23.79 5.38 -0.28
CA GLY A 388 -24.07 6.55 0.56
C GLY A 388 -22.89 6.94 1.45
N LEU A 389 -22.23 5.96 2.06
CA LEU A 389 -21.14 6.22 3.01
C LEU A 389 -19.80 6.46 2.31
N PHE A 390 -19.52 5.72 1.22
CA PHE A 390 -18.19 5.68 0.62
C PHE A 390 -18.18 6.23 -0.81
N THR A 391 -18.90 5.60 -1.73
CA THR A 391 -18.76 5.90 -3.17
C THR A 391 -19.14 7.34 -3.53
N ARG A 392 -20.21 7.89 -2.94
CA ARG A 392 -20.60 9.31 -3.15
C ARG A 392 -19.57 10.31 -2.61
N ARG A 393 -18.75 9.90 -1.65
CA ARG A 393 -17.68 10.71 -1.07
C ARG A 393 -16.34 10.53 -1.80
N GLY A 394 -16.34 9.83 -2.93
CA GLY A 394 -15.13 9.54 -3.71
C GLY A 394 -14.20 8.50 -3.09
N LEU A 395 -14.67 7.74 -2.09
CA LEU A 395 -13.90 6.67 -1.47
C LEU A 395 -14.13 5.35 -2.23
N SER A 396 -13.04 4.71 -2.64
CA SER A 396 -13.06 3.35 -3.19
C SER A 396 -13.13 2.33 -2.06
N VAL A 397 -13.95 1.30 -2.20
CA VAL A 397 -14.10 0.23 -1.21
C VAL A 397 -13.96 -1.15 -1.86
N LYS A 398 -13.23 -2.06 -1.20
CA LYS A 398 -12.98 -3.43 -1.69
C LYS A 398 -13.41 -4.47 -0.65
N ARG A 399 -14.00 -5.59 -1.09
CA ARG A 399 -14.26 -6.77 -0.25
C ARG A 399 -12.96 -7.58 -0.15
N ILE A 400 -12.56 -7.97 1.05
CA ILE A 400 -11.39 -8.81 1.30
C ILE A 400 -11.87 -10.08 2.00
N ASN A 401 -11.77 -11.23 1.35
CA ASN A 401 -12.27 -12.46 1.96
C ASN A 401 -11.27 -13.03 2.97
N ALA A 402 -11.79 -13.73 3.98
CA ALA A 402 -10.98 -14.46 4.93
C ALA A 402 -10.04 -15.45 4.21
N GLY A 403 -8.73 -15.18 4.28
CA GLY A 403 -7.69 -16.01 3.66
C GLY A 403 -7.15 -15.50 2.32
N GLU A 404 -7.74 -14.46 1.73
CA GLU A 404 -7.19 -13.77 0.57
C GLU A 404 -6.19 -12.68 0.98
N ASP A 405 -5.23 -12.41 0.11
CA ASP A 405 -4.25 -11.34 0.29
C ASP A 405 -4.93 -9.97 0.11
N ILE A 406 -4.49 -9.00 0.91
CA ILE A 406 -5.01 -7.63 0.85
C ILE A 406 -4.35 -6.92 -0.35
N PRO A 407 -5.11 -6.40 -1.32
CA PRO A 407 -4.56 -5.66 -2.46
C PRO A 407 -3.74 -4.45 -2.04
N ASP A 408 -2.68 -4.15 -2.79
CA ASP A 408 -1.70 -3.10 -2.47
C ASP A 408 -2.28 -1.66 -2.46
N ASP A 409 -3.44 -1.45 -3.07
CA ASP A 409 -4.15 -0.16 -3.10
C ASP A 409 -5.07 0.06 -1.88
N VAL A 410 -5.26 -0.96 -1.04
CA VAL A 410 -5.99 -0.87 0.22
C VAL A 410 -5.09 -0.27 1.30
N GLN A 411 -5.38 0.96 1.73
CA GLN A 411 -4.64 1.59 2.82
C GLN A 411 -5.34 1.50 4.17
N VAL A 412 -6.67 1.35 4.18
CA VAL A 412 -7.42 1.19 5.43
C VAL A 412 -8.20 -0.11 5.36
N LEU A 413 -7.96 -1.03 6.29
CA LEU A 413 -8.78 -2.22 6.45
C LEU A 413 -9.75 -2.01 7.60
N VAL A 414 -11.03 -2.25 7.34
CA VAL A 414 -12.09 -2.26 8.35
C VAL A 414 -12.41 -3.70 8.71
N VAL A 415 -12.31 -4.00 10.01
CA VAL A 415 -12.75 -5.27 10.60
C VAL A 415 -13.90 -4.95 11.54
N TYR A 416 -15.12 -5.30 11.15
CA TYR A 416 -16.33 -4.88 11.85
C TYR A 416 -16.99 -6.00 12.64
N SER A 417 -16.75 -6.08 13.94
CA SER A 417 -17.36 -7.04 14.87
C SER A 417 -17.37 -8.48 14.35
N PRO A 418 -16.19 -9.10 14.17
CA PRO A 418 -16.12 -10.49 13.75
C PRO A 418 -16.72 -11.39 14.84
N GLU A 419 -17.73 -12.19 14.49
CA GLU A 419 -18.38 -13.12 15.44
C GLU A 419 -17.65 -14.47 15.53
N ARG A 420 -16.65 -14.69 14.68
CA ARG A 420 -15.74 -15.84 14.71
C ARG A 420 -14.29 -15.38 14.88
N PRO A 421 -13.43 -16.21 15.53
CA PRO A 421 -11.99 -15.94 15.56
C PRO A 421 -11.43 -15.76 14.15
N LEU A 422 -10.55 -14.77 13.99
CA LEU A 422 -9.82 -14.55 12.75
C LEU A 422 -8.88 -15.72 12.47
N SER A 423 -8.77 -16.12 11.20
CA SER A 423 -7.81 -17.17 10.80
C SER A 423 -6.37 -16.67 10.90
N ASP A 424 -5.39 -17.58 11.07
CA ASP A 424 -3.96 -17.23 11.12
C ASP A 424 -3.52 -16.46 9.87
N ARG A 425 -4.05 -16.83 8.69
CA ARG A 425 -3.79 -16.10 7.44
C ARG A 425 -4.37 -14.68 7.46
N ALA A 426 -5.58 -14.50 7.98
CA ALA A 426 -6.18 -13.17 8.12
C ALA A 426 -5.39 -12.30 9.12
N LEU A 427 -4.94 -12.87 10.24
CA LEU A 427 -4.07 -12.18 11.21
C LEU A 427 -2.73 -11.80 10.58
N TYR A 428 -2.11 -12.71 9.83
CA TYR A 428 -0.89 -12.44 9.07
C TYR A 428 -1.09 -11.29 8.08
N ASN A 429 -2.19 -11.29 7.32
CA ASN A 429 -2.49 -10.24 6.35
C ASN A 429 -2.77 -8.89 7.02
N ILE A 430 -3.47 -8.86 8.15
CA ILE A 430 -3.67 -7.67 8.98
C ILE A 430 -2.33 -7.10 9.46
N VAL A 431 -1.46 -7.96 10.00
CA VAL A 431 -0.11 -7.56 10.45
C VAL A 431 0.70 -7.04 9.27
N HIS A 432 0.68 -7.74 8.14
CA HIS A 432 1.36 -7.31 6.92
C HIS A 432 0.88 -5.93 6.43
N LEU A 433 -0.43 -5.66 6.49
CA LEU A 433 -0.99 -4.35 6.17
C LEU A 433 -0.52 -3.25 7.13
N LEU A 434 -0.48 -3.53 8.43
CA LEU A 434 0.02 -2.57 9.42
C LEU A 434 1.51 -2.24 9.20
N LEU A 435 2.30 -3.28 8.87
CA LEU A 435 3.72 -3.18 8.58
C LEU A 435 4.00 -2.39 7.28
N SER A 436 3.16 -2.55 6.25
CA SER A 436 3.31 -1.89 4.94
C SER A 436 2.94 -0.39 4.94
N GLY A 437 2.20 0.11 5.93
CA GLY A 437 1.69 1.49 5.83
C GLY A 437 0.23 1.67 6.16
N GLY A 438 -0.53 0.58 6.06
CA GLY A 438 -1.96 0.61 6.22
C GLY A 438 -2.40 0.88 7.64
N SER A 439 -3.65 1.28 7.78
CA SER A 439 -4.36 1.42 9.04
C SER A 439 -5.41 0.34 9.14
N VAL A 440 -5.63 -0.17 10.34
CA VAL A 440 -6.70 -1.14 10.61
C VAL A 440 -7.66 -0.48 11.59
N ILE A 441 -8.94 -0.42 11.21
CA ILE A 441 -10.01 0.03 12.09
C ILE A 441 -10.75 -1.22 12.54
N TYR A 442 -10.68 -1.51 13.83
CA TYR A 442 -11.31 -2.67 14.43
C TYR A 442 -12.49 -2.25 15.29
N PHE A 443 -13.71 -2.67 14.93
CA PHE A 443 -14.90 -2.51 15.76
C PHE A 443 -15.13 -3.80 16.53
N LEU A 444 -15.08 -3.77 17.86
CA LEU A 444 -15.21 -4.97 18.69
C LEU A 444 -16.66 -5.32 19.02
N SER A 445 -17.52 -4.30 19.13
CA SER A 445 -18.92 -4.46 19.53
C SER A 445 -19.88 -4.24 18.36
N ASN A 446 -20.93 -5.06 18.30
CA ASN A 446 -22.13 -4.74 17.55
C ASN A 446 -22.86 -3.61 18.28
N TRP A 447 -22.91 -2.43 17.69
CA TRP A 447 -23.93 -1.46 18.06
C TRP A 447 -25.21 -1.92 17.37
N ASP A 448 -26.16 -2.40 18.17
CA ASP A 448 -27.53 -2.61 17.70
C ASP A 448 -28.08 -1.22 17.38
N VAL A 449 -27.85 -0.76 16.15
CA VAL A 449 -28.53 0.42 15.63
C VAL A 449 -29.96 -0.05 15.44
N ALA A 450 -30.72 -0.08 16.52
CA ALA A 450 -32.16 -0.09 16.46
C ALA A 450 -32.51 1.10 15.57
N VAL A 451 -32.89 0.82 14.33
CA VAL A 451 -33.41 1.81 13.39
C VAL A 451 -34.76 2.24 13.98
N TYR A 452 -34.71 3.10 14.98
CA TYR A 452 -35.85 3.78 15.58
C TYR A 452 -36.37 4.78 14.55
N ASN A 453 -37.03 4.29 13.49
CA ASN A 453 -38.07 4.99 12.73
C ASN A 453 -38.56 4.21 11.49
N ILE A 454 -38.98 2.96 11.66
CA ILE A 454 -40.06 2.44 10.81
C ILE A 454 -41.32 2.42 11.66
N ARG A 455 -42.08 3.52 11.59
CA ARG A 455 -43.47 3.58 12.06
C ARG A 455 -44.20 2.34 11.54
N LYS A 456 -44.57 1.43 12.44
CA LYS A 456 -45.66 0.48 12.17
C LYS A 456 -46.95 1.31 12.13
N GLY A 457 -47.33 1.72 10.92
CA GLY A 457 -48.71 2.07 10.60
C GLY A 457 -49.35 0.86 9.92
N GLY A 458 -50.45 0.37 10.48
CA GLY A 458 -51.20 -0.80 10.03
C GLY A 458 -51.70 -1.59 11.22
#